data_AF-A0A1W9LVA2-F1
#
_entry.id   AF-A0A1W9LVA2-F1
#
_cell.length_a   1.000
_cell.length_b   1.000
_cell.length_c   1.000
_cell.angle_alpha   90.00
_cell.angle_beta   90.00
_cell.angle_gamma   90.00
#
_symmetry.space_group_name_H-M   'P 1'
#
loop_
_entity.id
_entity.type
_entity.pdbx_description
1 polymer ?
#
loop_
_entity_poly.entity_id
_entity_poly.type
_entity_poly.pdbx_seq_one_letter_code
_entity_poly.pdbx_strand_id
1 'polypeptide(L)' 'MLSNSENMIIRDLRMLAPEQQEQVIKFIQRLIKESVRHETIWDKIDKPVPLEMWESVPADGAEQHDHYLYGSSKK' A
#
# COMPACT_ATOMS: atom_id res chain seq x y z
N MET A 1 -9.34 28.87 12.68
CA MET A 1 -10.03 28.44 13.91
C MET A 1 -9.67 26.99 14.13
N LEU A 2 -9.06 26.64 15.27
CA LEU A 2 -8.81 25.23 15.61
C LEU A 2 -10.16 24.53 15.74
N SER A 3 -10.24 23.30 15.23
CA SER A 3 -11.41 22.45 15.39
C SER A 3 -11.68 22.19 16.87
N ASN A 4 -12.95 21.98 17.25
CA ASN A 4 -13.31 21.72 18.64
C ASN A 4 -12.53 20.52 19.21
N SER A 5 -12.30 19.50 18.38
CA SER A 5 -11.48 18.32 18.68
C SER A 5 -10.01 18.64 18.97
N GLU A 6 -9.38 19.54 18.20
CA GLU A 6 -7.97 19.93 18.41
C GLU A 6 -7.80 20.64 19.76
N ASN A 7 -8.75 21.51 20.13
CA ASN A 7 -8.70 22.21 21.41
C ASN A 7 -8.84 21.26 22.60
N MET A 8 -9.69 20.24 22.51
CA MET A 8 -9.84 19.21 23.54
C MET A 8 -8.53 18.42 23.72
N ILE A 9 -7.92 17.97 22.62
CA ILE A 9 -6.66 17.22 22.65
C ILE A 9 -5.55 18.04 23.30
N ILE A 10 -5.41 19.32 22.95
CA ILE A 10 -4.39 20.20 23.53
C ILE A 10 -4.61 20.40 25.04
N ARG A 11 -5.87 20.55 25.49
CA ARG A 11 -6.18 20.69 26.90
C ARG A 11 -5.79 19.44 27.68
N ASP A 12 -6.19 18.28 27.18
CA ASP A 12 -5.98 17.00 27.87
C ASP A 12 -4.49 16.62 27.86
N LEU A 13 -3.75 16.94 26.79
CA LEU A 13 -2.28 16.79 26.72
C LEU A 13 -1.55 17.55 27.83
N ARG A 14 -2.02 18.77 28.16
CA ARG A 14 -1.40 19.60 29.22
C ARG A 14 -1.59 19.03 30.62
N MET A 15 -2.54 18.12 30.82
CA MET A 15 -2.80 17.47 32.10
C MET A 15 -2.02 16.16 32.29
N LEU A 16 -1.45 15.61 31.21
CA LEU A 16 -0.69 14.36 31.24
C LEU A 16 0.74 14.57 31.74
N ALA A 17 1.28 13.55 32.41
CA ALA A 17 2.68 13.50 32.77
C ALA A 17 3.58 13.42 31.51
N PRO A 18 4.85 13.87 31.56
CA PRO A 18 5.75 13.86 30.42
C PRO A 18 5.88 12.49 29.73
N GLU A 19 5.93 11.42 30.52
CA GLU A 19 6.04 10.04 30.02
C GLU A 19 4.80 9.62 29.23
N GLN A 20 3.63 10.11 29.62
CA GLN A 20 2.37 9.85 28.93
C GLN A 20 2.24 10.69 27.66
N GLN A 21 2.77 11.93 27.66
CA GLN A 21 2.83 12.77 26.46
C GLN A 21 3.67 12.11 25.36
N GLU A 22 4.80 11.48 25.71
CA GLU A 22 5.61 10.73 24.74
C GLU A 22 4.85 9.55 24.13
N GLN A 23 4.03 8.84 24.92
CA GLN A 23 3.20 7.75 24.40
C GLN A 23 2.16 8.26 23.41
N VAL A 24 1.53 9.41 23.69
CA VAL A 24 0.57 10.05 22.79
C VAL A 24 1.26 10.47 21.48
N ILE A 25 2.47 11.03 21.55
CA ILE A 25 3.25 11.39 20.36
C ILE A 25 3.54 10.15 19.50
N LYS A 26 4.00 9.05 20.11
CA LYS A 26 4.25 7.79 19.39
C LYS A 26 2.98 7.25 18.73
N PHE A 27 1.84 7.35 19.42
CA PHE A 27 0.55 6.93 18.88
C PHE A 27 0.13 7.79 17.68
N ILE A 28 0.23 9.11 17.76
CA ILE A 28 -0.08 10.01 16.65
C ILE A 28 0.84 9.75 15.45
N GLN A 29 2.14 9.57 15.69
CA GLN A 29 3.09 9.22 14.62
C GLN A 29 2.74 7.89 13.95
N ARG A 30 2.30 6.90 14.71
CA ARG A 30 1.81 5.63 14.16
C ARG A 30 0.58 5.83 13.30
N LEU A 31 -0.42 6.58 13.76
CA LEU A 31 -1.63 6.88 12.98
C LEU A 31 -1.31 7.63 11.69
N ILE A 32 -0.39 8.60 11.74
CA ILE A 32 0.08 9.30 10.55
C ILE A 32 0.71 8.30 9.58
N LYS A 33 1.60 7.42 10.07
CA LYS A 33 2.26 6.40 9.25
C LYS A 33 1.28 5.40 8.63
N GLU A 34 0.25 4.97 9.37
CA GLU A 34 -0.81 4.08 8.87
C GLU A 34 -1.76 4.80 7.91
N SER A 35 -1.97 6.11 8.07
CA SER A 35 -2.76 6.94 7.17
C SER A 35 -2.07 7.21 5.83
N VAL A 36 -0.74 7.08 5.78
CA VAL A 36 0.01 7.06 4.52
C VAL A 36 -0.35 5.75 3.82
N ARG A 37 -1.39 5.85 2.98
CA ARG A 37 -1.97 4.87 2.07
C ARG A 37 -1.06 3.65 1.86
N HIS A 38 -1.46 2.50 2.41
CA HIS A 38 -0.91 1.22 1.99
C HIS A 38 -1.15 1.08 0.47
N GLU A 39 -0.07 0.97 -0.30
CA GLU A 39 -0.16 0.64 -1.73
C GLU A 39 -1.00 -0.64 -1.87
N THR A 40 -2.15 -0.49 -2.50
CA THR A 40 -3.02 -1.60 -2.85
C THR A 40 -2.39 -2.42 -3.97
N ILE A 41 -2.89 -3.64 -4.18
CA ILE A 41 -2.47 -4.45 -5.33
C ILE A 41 -2.70 -3.67 -6.64
N TRP A 42 -3.74 -2.85 -6.70
CA TRP A 42 -4.05 -2.00 -7.85
C TRP A 42 -3.00 -0.91 -8.09
N ASP A 43 -2.46 -0.30 -7.04
CA ASP A 43 -1.38 0.69 -7.15
C ASP A 43 -0.09 0.08 -7.75
N LYS A 44 0.05 -1.25 -7.71
CA LYS A 44 1.18 -1.97 -8.34
C LYS A 44 0.91 -2.40 -9.78
N ILE A 45 -0.35 -2.62 -10.15
CA ILE A 45 -0.76 -3.08 -11.50
C ILE A 45 -0.77 -1.92 -12.49
N ASP A 46 -0.97 -0.68 -12.03
CA ASP A 46 -1.05 0.51 -12.90
C ASP A 46 0.32 0.99 -13.42
N LYS A 47 1.37 0.16 -13.30
CA LYS A 47 2.69 0.47 -13.83
C LYS A 47 2.73 0.14 -15.32
N PRO A 48 2.95 1.12 -16.21
CA PRO A 48 3.03 0.85 -17.63
C PRO A 48 4.19 -0.10 -17.91
N VAL A 49 3.88 -1.20 -18.59
CA VAL A 49 4.87 -2.17 -19.09
C VAL A 49 5.42 -1.63 -20.42
N PRO A 50 6.75 -1.47 -20.56
CA PRO A 50 7.41 -1.11 -21.83
C PRO A 50 6.91 -1.92 -23.03
N LEU A 51 6.78 -1.26 -24.18
CA LEU A 51 6.21 -1.87 -25.40
C LEU A 51 7.04 -3.07 -25.85
N GLU A 52 8.35 -3.01 -25.64
CA GLU A 52 9.30 -4.06 -25.99
C GLU A 52 9.03 -5.37 -25.22
N MET A 53 8.48 -5.29 -24.00
CA MET A 53 8.06 -6.50 -23.27
C MET A 53 6.78 -7.10 -23.85
N TRP A 54 5.85 -6.28 -24.36
CA TRP A 54 4.63 -6.79 -25.00
C TRP A 54 4.93 -7.58 -26.28
N GLU A 55 5.97 -7.22 -27.02
CA GLU A 55 6.41 -7.95 -28.22
C GLU A 55 6.90 -9.37 -27.92
N SER A 56 7.37 -9.62 -26.69
CA SER A 56 7.82 -10.93 -26.23
C SER A 56 6.69 -11.82 -25.71
N VAL A 57 5.49 -11.26 -25.50
CA VAL A 57 4.34 -11.99 -24.95
C VAL A 57 3.60 -12.69 -26.10
N PRO A 58 3.29 -14.00 -25.97
CA PRO A 58 2.46 -14.71 -26.93
C PRO A 58 1.10 -14.03 -27.13
N ALA A 59 0.57 -14.06 -28.36
CA ALA A 59 -0.70 -13.40 -28.69
C ALA A 59 -1.90 -13.93 -27.89
N ASP A 60 -1.84 -15.18 -27.42
CA ASP A 60 -2.82 -15.84 -26.56
C ASP A 60 -2.44 -15.79 -25.06
N GLY A 61 -1.32 -15.14 -24.73
CA GLY A 61 -0.79 -15.02 -23.38
C GLY A 61 -0.19 -16.31 -22.80
N ALA A 62 -0.05 -17.39 -23.58
CA ALA A 62 0.43 -18.67 -23.09
C ALA A 62 1.55 -19.24 -23.98
N GLU A 63 2.76 -19.30 -23.44
CA GLU A 63 3.94 -19.79 -24.19
C GLU A 63 3.77 -21.23 -24.70
N GLN A 64 3.03 -22.05 -23.95
CA GLN A 64 2.76 -23.44 -24.31
C GLN A 64 1.34 -23.86 -23.92
N HIS A 65 0.32 -23.18 -24.46
CA HIS A 65 -1.09 -23.46 -24.16
C HIS A 65 -1.43 -24.97 -24.20
N ASP A 66 -0.90 -25.68 -25.21
CA ASP A 66 -1.08 -27.14 -25.36
C ASP A 66 -0.40 -27.97 -24.25
N HIS A 67 0.76 -27.53 -23.74
CA HIS A 67 1.48 -28.21 -22.66
C HIS A 67 0.73 -28.09 -21.34
N TYR A 68 0.16 -26.91 -21.05
CA TYR A 68 -0.59 -26.68 -19.82
C TYR A 68 -1.95 -27.40 -19.81
N LEU A 69 -2.57 -27.60 -20.98
CA LEU A 69 -3.85 -28.29 -21.08
C LEU A 69 -3.72 -29.82 -21.22
N TYR A 70 -2.68 -30.29 -21.93
CA TYR A 70 -2.58 -31.69 -22.33
C TYR A 70 -1.27 -32.38 -21.90
N GLY A 71 -0.43 -31.70 -21.11
CA GLY A 71 0.81 -32.27 -20.53
C GLY A 71 1.87 -32.66 -21.55
N SER A 72 1.67 -32.35 -22.83
CA SER A 72 2.51 -32.83 -23.92
C SER A 72 3.47 -31.72 -24.35
N SER A 73 4.75 -31.86 -24.00
CA SER A 73 5.81 -30.97 -24.47
C SER A 73 5.95 -31.07 -25.99
N LYS A 74 5.94 -29.93 -26.71
CA LYS A 74 6.33 -29.90 -28.12
C LYS A 74 7.84 -30.11 -28.19
N LYS A 75 8.25 -31.22 -28.80
CA LYS A 75 9.65 -31.50 -29.16
C LYS A 75 10.16 -30.53 -30.22
#